data_AF-A0AAW1K4W4-F1
#
_entry.id   AF-A0AAW1K4W4-F1
#
_cell.length_a   1.000
_cell.length_b   1.000
_cell.length_c   1.000
_cell.angle_alpha   90.00
_cell.angle_beta   90.00
_cell.angle_gamma   90.00
#
_symmetry.space_group_name_H-M   'P 1'
#
loop_
_entity.id
_entity.type
_entity.pdbx_description
1 polymer ?
#
loop_
_entity_poly.entity_id
_entity_poly.type
_entity_poly.pdbx_seq_one_letter_code
_entity_poly.pdbx_strand_id
1 'polypeptide(L)' 'MDKLDTVFTCPFCNHGTSVECRIDMKNLIGEALCGICQESFSTTVTALTEAIDIYSEWIDECERVNTVEDDVE' A
#
# COMPACT_ATOMS: atom_id res chain seq x y z
N MET A 1 -17.83 -10.05 15.36
CA MET A 1 -17.51 -8.76 14.72
C MET A 1 -16.13 -8.95 14.15
N ASP A 2 -16.10 -9.72 13.07
CA ASP A 2 -14.90 -10.26 12.48
C ASP A 2 -14.27 -9.13 11.70
N LYS A 3 -13.15 -8.63 12.23
CA LYS A 3 -12.30 -7.65 11.56
C LYS A 3 -11.96 -8.28 10.22
N LEU A 4 -12.49 -7.73 9.12
CA LEU A 4 -12.13 -8.16 7.78
C LEU A 4 -10.61 -8.25 7.74
N ASP A 5 -10.11 -9.43 7.47
CA ASP A 5 -8.70 -9.76 7.43
C ASP A 5 -8.06 -8.83 6.38
N THR A 6 -7.51 -7.69 6.83
CA THR A 6 -6.80 -6.69 6.01
C THR A 6 -5.41 -7.22 5.66
N VAL A 7 -5.39 -8.42 5.09
CA VAL A 7 -4.16 -9.14 4.74
C VAL A 7 -3.95 -9.00 3.25
N PHE A 8 -3.03 -8.10 2.91
CA PHE A 8 -2.63 -7.87 1.54
C PHE A 8 -1.35 -8.63 1.20
N THR A 9 -1.14 -8.87 -0.09
CA THR A 9 0.05 -9.55 -0.62
C THR A 9 1.11 -8.51 -0.93
N CYS A 10 2.36 -8.73 -0.52
CA CYS A 10 3.40 -7.76 -0.87
C CYS A 10 3.75 -7.85 -2.37
N PRO A 11 3.77 -6.72 -3.12
CA PRO A 11 4.10 -6.73 -4.55
C PRO A 11 5.56 -7.10 -4.85
N PHE A 12 6.44 -7.05 -3.84
CA PHE A 12 7.88 -7.31 -4.01
C PHE A 12 8.28 -8.75 -3.68
N CYS A 13 7.82 -9.27 -2.54
CA CYS A 13 8.19 -10.62 -2.08
C CYS A 13 7.10 -11.66 -2.29
N ASN A 14 5.92 -11.26 -2.78
CA ASN A 14 4.80 -12.12 -3.15
C ASN A 14 4.29 -13.05 -2.03
N HIS A 15 4.63 -12.73 -0.77
CA HIS A 15 4.08 -13.41 0.40
C HIS A 15 2.68 -12.86 0.67
N GLY A 16 1.69 -13.75 0.68
CA GLY A 16 0.34 -13.42 1.15
C GLY A 16 0.37 -13.06 2.63
N THR A 17 -0.54 -12.18 3.04
CA THR A 17 -0.73 -11.77 4.44
C THR A 17 0.49 -11.12 5.11
N SER A 18 1.37 -10.46 4.34
CA SER A 18 2.61 -9.88 4.86
C SER A 18 2.56 -8.38 5.04
N VAL A 19 1.55 -7.70 4.48
CA VAL A 19 1.44 -6.24 4.48
C VAL A 19 0.51 -5.77 5.61
N GLU A 20 1.02 -4.87 6.44
CA GLU A 20 0.26 -4.15 7.45
C GLU A 20 0.05 -2.70 7.00
N CYS A 21 -1.19 -2.21 7.08
CA CYS A 21 -1.53 -0.82 6.78
C CYS A 21 -1.83 -0.04 8.07
N ARG A 22 -1.27 1.16 8.19
CA ARG A 22 -1.45 2.08 9.31
C ARG A 22 -1.94 3.42 8.81
N ILE A 23 -2.88 4.02 9.52
CA ILE A 23 -3.44 5.33 9.19
C ILE A 23 -3.20 6.27 10.38
N ASP A 24 -2.35 7.26 10.17
CA ASP A 24 -2.15 8.36 11.10
C ASP A 24 -2.94 9.59 10.65
N MET A 25 -4.18 9.67 11.15
CA MET A 25 -5.07 10.81 10.89
C MET A 25 -4.58 12.13 11.48
N LYS A 26 -3.62 12.13 12.42
CA LYS A 26 -3.06 13.39 12.96
C LYS A 26 -2.12 14.04 11.97
N ASN A 27 -1.33 13.24 11.28
CA ASN A 27 -0.39 13.68 10.27
C ASN A 27 -0.95 13.58 8.85
N LEU A 28 -2.14 12.99 8.69
CA LEU A 28 -2.77 12.67 7.41
C LEU A 28 -1.86 11.80 6.54
N ILE A 29 -1.18 10.83 7.16
CA ILE A 29 -0.31 9.86 6.48
C ILE A 29 -0.85 8.44 6.66
N GLY A 30 -0.90 7.70 5.57
CA GLY A 30 -1.15 6.28 5.50
C GLY A 30 0.13 5.56 5.12
N GLU A 31 0.42 4.44 5.78
CA GLU A 31 1.63 3.65 5.54
C GLU A 31 1.24 2.19 5.32
N ALA A 32 1.81 1.56 4.29
CA ALA A 32 1.79 0.12 4.09
C ALA A 32 3.22 -0.42 4.28
N LEU A 33 3.37 -1.46 5.07
CA LEU A 33 4.67 -2.07 5.39
C LEU A 33 4.60 -3.58 5.24
N CYS A 34 5.55 -4.16 4.50
CA CYS A 34 5.71 -5.60 4.44
C CYS A 34 6.59 -6.10 5.60
N GLY A 35 6.03 -6.94 6.48
CA GLY A 35 6.78 -7.54 7.59
C GLY A 35 7.86 -8.55 7.16
N ILE A 36 7.85 -9.01 5.90
CA ILE A 36 8.78 -10.02 5.39
C ILE A 36 10.01 -9.38 4.74
N CYS A 37 9.80 -8.58 3.69
CA CYS A 37 10.90 -7.92 2.96
C CYS A 37 11.20 -6.50 3.44
N GLN A 38 10.42 -5.98 4.40
CA GLN A 38 10.58 -4.64 4.99
C GLN A 38 10.36 -3.48 4.01
N GLU A 39 9.81 -3.75 2.82
CA GLU A 39 9.43 -2.70 1.88
C GLU A 39 8.23 -1.93 2.41
N SER A 40 8.23 -0.61 2.22
CA SER A 40 7.16 0.26 2.68
C SER A 40 6.73 1.29 1.64
N PHE A 41 5.50 1.75 1.81
CA PHE A 41 4.90 2.82 1.02
C PHE A 41 4.14 3.76 1.93
N SER A 42 4.23 5.05 1.66
CA SER A 42 3.51 6.08 2.40
C SER A 42 2.77 6.99 1.45
N THR A 43 1.51 7.29 1.79
CA THR A 43 0.66 8.20 1.02
C THR A 43 -0.10 9.15 1.95
N THR A 44 -0.66 10.20 1.38
CA THR A 44 -1.54 11.12 2.10
C THR A 44 -2.94 10.53 2.24
N VAL A 45 -3.57 10.68 3.40
CA VAL A 45 -4.89 10.10 3.67
C VAL A 45 -5.94 11.17 4.00
N THR A 46 -7.19 10.79 3.83
CA THR A 46 -8.36 11.60 4.19
C THR A 46 -9.21 10.87 5.23
N ALA A 47 -10.27 11.53 5.73
CA ALA A 47 -11.19 10.93 6.70
C ALA A 47 -11.98 9.72 6.17
N LEU A 48 -11.98 9.50 4.85
CA LEU A 48 -12.65 8.37 4.21
C LEU A 48 -11.67 7.28 3.78
N THR A 49 -10.37 7.48 3.99
CA THR A 49 -9.35 6.53 3.55
C THR A 49 -9.33 5.29 4.43
N GLU A 50 -9.38 4.13 3.79
CA GLU A 50 -9.30 2.81 4.38
C GLU A 50 -7.97 2.11 4.01
N ALA A 51 -7.66 1.01 4.69
CA ALA A 51 -6.42 0.26 4.45
C ALA A 51 -6.29 -0.25 3.01
N ILE A 52 -7.42 -0.58 2.37
CA ILE A 52 -7.44 -1.01 0.97
C ILE A 52 -7.00 0.10 0.03
N ASP A 53 -7.38 1.35 0.29
CA ASP A 53 -7.02 2.49 -0.58
C ASP A 53 -5.50 2.69 -0.59
N ILE A 54 -4.86 2.62 0.58
CA ILE A 54 -3.39 2.75 0.73
C ILE A 54 -2.69 1.62 -0.03
N TYR A 55 -3.21 0.40 0.09
CA TYR A 55 -2.64 -0.74 -0.61
C TYR A 55 -2.83 -0.62 -2.13
N SER A 56 -4.00 -0.20 -2.60
CA SER A 56 -4.27 0.04 -4.01
C SER A 56 -3.33 1.09 -4.59
N GLU A 57 -3.14 2.22 -3.91
CA GLU A 57 -2.18 3.24 -4.32
C GLU A 57 -0.74 2.71 -4.37
N TRP A 58 -0.35 1.83 -3.44
CA TRP A 58 0.96 1.20 -3.48
C TRP A 58 1.14 0.34 -4.74
N ILE A 59 0.12 -0.43 -5.14
CA ILE A 59 0.15 -1.23 -6.36
C ILE A 59 0.24 -0.35 -7.60
N ASP A 60 -0.62 0.67 -7.70
CA ASP A 60 -0.63 1.61 -8.83
C ASP A 60 0.71 2.33 -8.97
N GLU A 61 1.33 2.75 -7.87
CA GLU A 61 2.66 3.37 -7.86
C GLU A 61 3.75 2.38 -8.29
N CYS A 62 3.68 1.12 -7.83
CA CYS A 62 4.60 0.08 -8.26
C CYS A 62 4.48 -0.17 -9.76
N GLU A 63 3.27 -0.23 -10.30
CA GLU A 63 3.03 -0.36 -11.74
C GLU A 63 3.60 0.85 -12.49
N ARG A 64 3.28 2.07 -12.05
CA ARG A 64 3.74 3.32 -12.66
C ARG A 64 5.27 3.41 -12.75
N VAL A 65 5.98 3.00 -11.70
CA VAL A 65 7.46 2.97 -11.70
C VAL A 65 8.00 1.88 -12.62
N ASN A 66 7.30 0.75 -12.75
CA ASN A 66 7.72 -0.34 -13.62
C ASN A 66 7.37 -0.11 -15.10
N THR A 67 6.44 0.78 -15.43
CA THR A 67 6.00 1.08 -16.81
C THR A 67 6.70 2.30 -17.43
N VAL A 68 7.74 2.88 -16.82
CA VAL A 68 8.47 4.06 -17.35
C VAL A 68 9.33 3.80 -18.61
N GLU A 69 8.90 2.91 -19.52
CA GLU A 69 9.51 2.73 -20.85
C GLU A 69 8.59 3.05 -22.05
N ASP A 70 7.37 3.61 -21.90
CA ASP A 70 6.49 3.82 -23.09
C ASP A 70 5.62 5.10 -23.13
N ASP A 71 6.09 6.23 -22.59
CA ASP A 71 5.47 7.55 -22.90
C ASP A 71 6.52 8.52 -23.46
N VAL A 72 6.95 8.21 -24.70
CA VAL A 72 7.55 9.18 -25.61
C VAL A 72 6.45 9.58 -26.60
N GLU A 73 5.72 10.65 -26.32
CA GLU A 73 5.01 11.43 -27.37
C GLU A 73 5.80 12.71 -27.69
#